data_AF-A0A8J3F847-F1
#
_entry.id   AF-A0A8J3F847-F1
#
_cell.length_a   1.000
_cell.length_b   1.000
_cell.length_c   1.000
_cell.angle_alpha   90.00
_cell.angle_beta   90.00
_cell.angle_gamma   90.00
#
_symmetry.space_group_name_H-M   'P 1'
#
loop_
_entity.id
_entity.type
_entity.pdbx_description
1 polymer ?
#
loop_
_entity_poly.entity_id
_entity_poly.type
_entity_poly.pdbx_seq_one_letter_code
_entity_poly.pdbx_strand_id
1 'polypeptide(L)'
;MPDPRPTGDPADPGPTPPDAPAAPPSTPTPPAAAPASPAAPAPPGAAVPAHPTAPAVQPYPAPVPVPPSFFARRWPAPAAPAGPAALLAIAGAAVGAAIFTPLGGVGIGWPLAGACVLGAVVAVARTGPLDPADRRARLGWSAAALALLSVLAFRNAWWLVAFCVLGALGCTALAIVGGRSIRGIAFGLLGAPLAAVRGLPWLGRTLLAPAGRGGTGGEGVDRRAATVRRVVVATLGTLGVLIVFGGLLASADAAFDELLSRVLPDITAATVFSGGFLLAAGGLIALAGAFTAAAPLDRGGLESPGAPRLGRWEWAAPTGALVLLFAGFVAVQATALFGGRKHLAATAGLSVAEYARGGFWQLAVVTVLTLLVLLAITRWARREDAGDRALLRWLLGPLCLLSLVIVASALGRMYVYQQVYSFTGERIFVMAVEGVLGLVFVLVLVAGLRGDGRWIPRAIVALQVAMLLALAALNPEGYAARRNLDRYERDGVIDLWYVRALSADAAPALAELPADLRRCALGKLPSRLGGPERWYEWNLGRHRARAVLREIRPTLRGESNPCRMAPAYDHPVRRPIGAAAVTGPAAPPADRGR
;
A
#
# COMPACT_ATOMS: atom_id res chain seq x y z
N MET A 1 7.71 20.74 -59.93
CA MET A 1 8.94 20.48 -60.72
C MET A 1 9.08 18.95 -60.80
N PRO A 2 8.95 18.33 -61.98
CA PRO A 2 8.63 16.90 -62.09
C PRO A 2 9.75 16.02 -62.69
N ASP A 3 9.61 14.70 -62.50
CA ASP A 3 10.00 13.61 -63.44
C ASP A 3 11.51 13.43 -63.82
N PRO A 4 11.92 12.33 -64.51
CA PRO A 4 11.41 10.94 -64.45
C PRO A 4 12.52 9.83 -64.45
N ARG A 5 12.04 8.56 -64.44
CA ARG A 5 12.51 7.31 -65.14
C ARG A 5 13.64 7.44 -66.20
N PRO A 6 14.46 6.38 -66.51
CA PRO A 6 13.93 5.13 -67.10
C PRO A 6 14.71 3.78 -66.97
N THR A 7 14.18 2.79 -67.71
CA THR A 7 14.58 1.43 -68.14
C THR A 7 16.05 1.19 -68.53
N GLY A 8 16.56 -0.05 -68.63
CA GLY A 8 15.92 -1.38 -68.45
C GLY A 8 16.82 -2.59 -68.81
N ASP A 9 16.20 -3.74 -69.09
CA ASP A 9 16.74 -5.09 -69.44
C ASP A 9 17.57 -5.15 -70.77
N PRO A 10 18.18 -6.30 -71.21
CA PRO A 10 18.09 -7.70 -70.71
C PRO A 10 19.41 -8.51 -70.65
N ALA A 11 19.36 -9.77 -70.15
CA ALA A 11 19.81 -11.01 -70.83
C ALA A 11 20.06 -12.23 -69.90
N ASP A 12 19.19 -13.25 -70.00
CA ASP A 12 19.46 -14.68 -69.67
C ASP A 12 20.04 -15.36 -70.96
N PRO A 13 20.54 -16.63 -71.03
CA PRO A 13 20.15 -17.83 -70.27
C PRO A 13 21.23 -18.84 -69.82
N GLY A 14 20.86 -19.73 -68.89
CA GLY A 14 21.64 -20.94 -68.57
C GLY A 14 20.95 -21.91 -67.58
N PRO A 15 20.31 -23.02 -68.02
CA PRO A 15 19.39 -23.78 -67.18
C PRO A 15 19.90 -25.16 -66.72
N THR A 16 19.35 -25.68 -65.61
CA THR A 16 18.80 -27.06 -65.51
C THR A 16 18.10 -27.29 -64.16
N PRO A 17 16.79 -27.62 -64.14
CA PRO A 17 16.08 -28.09 -62.95
C PRO A 17 15.70 -29.60 -63.10
N PRO A 18 14.54 -30.09 -62.63
CA PRO A 18 14.48 -31.11 -61.58
C PRO A 18 14.03 -32.49 -62.09
N ASP A 19 13.94 -33.48 -61.20
CA ASP A 19 12.89 -34.50 -61.34
C ASP A 19 12.50 -35.16 -60.00
N ALA A 20 11.40 -35.93 -59.99
CA ALA A 20 10.82 -36.56 -58.80
C ALA A 20 10.72 -38.11 -58.84
N PRO A 21 9.57 -38.80 -58.65
CA PRO A 21 9.48 -39.78 -57.57
C PRO A 21 9.28 -41.25 -57.99
N ALA A 22 9.58 -42.20 -57.10
CA ALA A 22 9.31 -43.64 -57.25
C ALA A 22 8.86 -44.30 -55.93
N ALA A 23 8.28 -45.51 -56.01
CA ALA A 23 7.50 -46.17 -54.95
C ALA A 23 7.83 -47.69 -54.80
N PRO A 24 7.11 -48.52 -53.99
CA PRO A 24 7.59 -49.80 -53.41
C PRO A 24 7.44 -51.03 -54.35
N PRO A 25 8.06 -52.21 -54.09
CA PRO A 25 7.74 -53.18 -53.02
C PRO A 25 9.02 -53.68 -52.27
N SER A 26 9.13 -54.80 -51.52
CA SER A 26 8.29 -55.99 -51.24
C SER A 26 8.60 -56.65 -49.85
N THR A 27 8.01 -57.83 -49.56
CA THR A 27 8.22 -58.70 -48.37
C THR A 27 8.92 -60.02 -48.70
N PRO A 28 9.50 -60.73 -47.71
CA PRO A 28 9.34 -62.20 -47.66
C PRO A 28 9.09 -62.83 -46.26
N THR A 29 8.63 -64.09 -46.27
CA THR A 29 8.35 -65.09 -45.18
C THR A 29 8.21 -66.47 -45.89
N PRO A 30 8.08 -67.67 -45.26
CA PRO A 30 8.28 -68.16 -43.88
C PRO A 30 9.70 -68.80 -43.74
N PRO A 31 10.01 -70.04 -43.25
CA PRO A 31 9.27 -71.19 -42.62
C PRO A 31 8.69 -70.89 -41.22
N ALA A 32 7.91 -71.74 -40.51
CA ALA A 32 7.53 -73.18 -40.54
C ALA A 32 8.47 -74.17 -39.79
N ALA A 33 7.91 -75.26 -39.24
CA ALA A 33 8.47 -75.97 -38.06
C ALA A 33 8.35 -77.53 -38.08
N ALA A 34 9.09 -78.18 -37.17
CA ALA A 34 9.11 -79.64 -36.85
C ALA A 34 9.76 -80.56 -37.94
N PRO A 35 10.19 -81.81 -37.63
CA PRO A 35 10.04 -82.61 -36.41
C PRO A 35 11.38 -82.97 -35.70
N ALA A 36 11.38 -84.01 -34.84
CA ALA A 36 12.46 -84.39 -33.92
C ALA A 36 12.91 -85.88 -34.06
N SER A 37 13.68 -86.39 -33.08
CA SER A 37 14.06 -87.82 -32.83
C SER A 37 15.42 -88.29 -33.44
N PRO A 38 16.05 -89.41 -33.00
CA PRO A 38 16.59 -89.59 -31.62
C PRO A 38 17.98 -90.28 -31.53
N ALA A 39 18.76 -89.99 -30.47
CA ALA A 39 19.93 -90.75 -29.93
C ALA A 39 20.49 -90.01 -28.68
N ALA A 40 21.26 -90.55 -27.72
CA ALA A 40 21.53 -91.90 -27.18
C ALA A 40 22.16 -91.72 -25.75
N PRO A 41 22.27 -92.74 -24.87
CA PRO A 41 22.41 -92.53 -23.42
C PRO A 41 23.83 -92.61 -22.81
N ALA A 42 23.94 -92.20 -21.52
CA ALA A 42 25.08 -92.36 -20.58
C ALA A 42 26.30 -91.43 -20.84
N PRO A 43 27.17 -91.10 -19.84
CA PRO A 43 27.39 -91.74 -18.52
C PRO A 43 27.03 -90.89 -17.27
N PRO A 44 27.01 -91.49 -16.05
CA PRO A 44 26.77 -90.76 -14.80
C PRO A 44 28.02 -90.02 -14.29
N GLY A 45 27.83 -88.87 -13.65
CA GLY A 45 28.90 -88.17 -12.92
C GLY A 45 29.18 -86.73 -13.36
N ALA A 46 28.15 -85.88 -13.43
CA ALA A 46 28.32 -84.43 -13.53
C ALA A 46 27.53 -83.75 -12.40
N ALA A 47 28.17 -82.86 -11.64
CA ALA A 47 27.50 -82.08 -10.61
C ALA A 47 26.51 -81.09 -11.25
N VAL A 48 25.33 -80.94 -10.66
CA VAL A 48 24.30 -80.00 -11.15
C VAL A 48 24.85 -78.57 -11.03
N PRO A 49 25.06 -77.84 -12.14
CA PRO A 49 25.31 -76.40 -12.05
C PRO A 49 24.01 -75.75 -11.58
N ALA A 50 24.04 -75.09 -10.42
CA ALA A 50 22.88 -74.37 -9.92
C ALA A 50 22.38 -73.37 -10.97
N HIS A 51 21.07 -73.30 -11.19
CA HIS A 51 20.48 -72.30 -12.07
C HIS A 51 20.99 -70.90 -11.69
N PRO A 52 21.34 -70.04 -12.65
CA PRO A 52 21.65 -68.65 -12.34
C PRO A 52 20.39 -68.01 -11.75
N THR A 53 20.40 -67.81 -10.43
CA THR A 53 19.35 -67.08 -9.73
C THR A 53 19.19 -65.72 -10.40
N ALA A 54 17.97 -65.40 -10.84
CA ALA A 54 17.66 -64.11 -11.43
C ALA A 54 18.22 -62.99 -10.54
N PRO A 55 18.87 -61.96 -11.10
CA PRO A 55 19.55 -60.95 -10.31
C PRO A 55 18.57 -60.34 -9.32
N ALA A 56 18.89 -60.43 -8.04
CA ALA A 56 18.01 -60.01 -6.97
C ALA A 56 17.59 -58.56 -7.22
N VAL A 57 16.28 -58.32 -7.36
CA VAL A 57 15.73 -56.98 -7.57
C VAL A 57 16.06 -56.17 -6.33
N GLN A 58 17.11 -55.34 -6.43
CA GLN A 58 17.48 -54.37 -5.42
C GLN A 58 16.22 -53.59 -5.05
N PRO A 59 15.72 -53.69 -3.80
CA PRO A 59 14.53 -52.94 -3.42
C PRO A 59 14.87 -51.46 -3.57
N TYR A 60 14.12 -50.75 -4.41
CA TYR A 60 14.32 -49.32 -4.66
C TYR A 60 14.48 -48.61 -3.31
N PRO A 61 15.57 -47.83 -3.10
CA PRO A 61 15.79 -47.17 -1.83
C PRO A 61 14.58 -46.28 -1.54
N ALA A 62 13.91 -46.55 -0.41
CA ALA A 62 12.63 -45.93 -0.09
C ALA A 62 12.76 -44.40 -0.18
N PRO A 63 11.86 -43.70 -0.91
CA PRO A 63 12.06 -42.30 -1.25
C PRO A 63 12.19 -41.48 0.02
N VAL A 64 13.39 -40.92 0.24
CA VAL A 64 13.75 -40.19 1.46
C VAL A 64 12.70 -39.09 1.68
N PRO A 65 12.00 -39.07 2.83
CA PRO A 65 10.85 -38.19 3.02
C PRO A 65 11.30 -36.73 2.96
N VAL A 66 10.98 -36.07 1.84
CA VAL A 66 11.40 -34.69 1.55
C VAL A 66 10.96 -33.79 2.71
N PRO A 67 11.89 -33.11 3.40
CA PRO A 67 11.57 -32.40 4.64
C PRO A 67 10.53 -31.31 4.33
N PRO A 68 9.36 -31.32 5.01
CA PRO A 68 8.20 -30.54 4.56
C PRO A 68 8.54 -29.05 4.46
N SER A 69 8.04 -28.39 3.41
CA SER A 69 8.33 -26.97 3.17
C SER A 69 7.88 -26.09 4.33
N PHE A 70 8.42 -24.85 4.43
CA PHE A 70 8.00 -23.89 5.45
C PHE A 70 6.47 -23.73 5.48
N PHE A 71 5.84 -23.61 4.31
CA PHE A 71 4.39 -23.53 4.19
C PHE A 71 3.69 -24.84 4.58
N ALA A 72 4.22 -26.02 4.27
CA ALA A 72 3.63 -27.28 4.73
C ALA A 72 3.66 -27.42 6.26
N ARG A 73 4.72 -26.95 6.93
CA ARG A 73 4.84 -26.99 8.41
C ARG A 73 4.05 -25.91 9.13
N ARG A 74 3.89 -24.72 8.54
CA ARG A 74 3.32 -23.54 9.23
C ARG A 74 1.98 -23.05 8.68
N TRP A 75 1.69 -23.33 7.42
CA TRP A 75 0.46 -22.90 6.77
C TRP A 75 -0.11 -24.00 5.84
N PRO A 76 -0.54 -25.14 6.43
CA PRO A 76 -1.13 -26.23 5.66
C PRO A 76 -2.34 -25.73 4.87
N ALA A 77 -2.64 -26.38 3.75
CA ALA A 77 -3.87 -26.10 3.01
C ALA A 77 -5.07 -26.76 3.72
N PRO A 78 -6.28 -26.17 3.68
CA PRO A 78 -7.46 -26.83 4.23
C PRO A 78 -7.71 -28.17 3.52
N ALA A 79 -7.88 -29.24 4.30
CA ALA A 79 -8.18 -30.56 3.77
C ALA A 79 -9.55 -30.57 3.08
N ALA A 80 -10.58 -30.12 3.79
CA ALA A 80 -11.95 -30.00 3.30
C ALA A 80 -12.11 -28.86 2.27
N PRO A 81 -13.06 -28.99 1.31
CA PRO A 81 -13.49 -27.86 0.48
C PRO A 81 -14.18 -26.77 1.32
N ALA A 82 -14.16 -25.53 0.82
CA ALA A 82 -15.01 -24.44 1.29
C ALA A 82 -16.50 -24.85 1.35
N GLY A 83 -17.17 -24.56 2.46
CA GLY A 83 -18.62 -24.71 2.58
C GLY A 83 -19.38 -23.58 1.88
N PRO A 84 -20.70 -23.75 1.63
CA PRO A 84 -21.51 -22.77 0.88
C PRO A 84 -21.51 -21.37 1.51
N ALA A 85 -21.48 -21.27 2.84
CA ALA A 85 -21.37 -20.00 3.54
C ALA A 85 -20.09 -19.20 3.20
N ALA A 86 -18.96 -19.88 2.96
CA ALA A 86 -17.72 -19.23 2.55
C ALA A 86 -17.79 -18.77 1.08
N LEU A 87 -18.44 -19.54 0.20
CA LEU A 87 -18.66 -19.15 -1.20
C LEU A 87 -19.57 -17.92 -1.31
N LEU A 88 -20.67 -17.90 -0.56
CA LEU A 88 -21.58 -16.74 -0.48
C LEU A 88 -20.89 -15.51 0.11
N ALA A 89 -20.04 -15.68 1.13
CA ALA A 89 -19.26 -14.61 1.71
C ALA A 89 -18.24 -14.01 0.72
N ILE A 90 -17.53 -14.86 -0.05
CA ILE A 90 -16.60 -14.41 -1.10
C ILE A 90 -17.35 -13.69 -2.23
N ALA A 91 -18.45 -14.25 -2.71
CA ALA A 91 -19.26 -13.64 -3.77
C ALA A 91 -19.86 -12.30 -3.33
N GLY A 92 -20.45 -12.22 -2.14
CA GLY A 92 -21.02 -10.98 -1.59
C GLY A 92 -19.97 -9.88 -1.35
N ALA A 93 -18.75 -10.26 -0.93
CA ALA A 93 -17.63 -9.33 -0.79
C ALA A 93 -17.12 -8.81 -2.15
N ALA A 94 -17.01 -9.69 -3.15
CA ALA A 94 -16.59 -9.32 -4.50
C ALA A 94 -17.61 -8.39 -5.18
N VAL A 95 -18.89 -8.76 -5.15
CA VAL A 95 -19.99 -7.95 -5.71
C VAL A 95 -20.15 -6.64 -4.94
N GLY A 96 -20.06 -6.65 -3.61
CA GLY A 96 -20.09 -5.44 -2.79
C GLY A 96 -18.95 -4.48 -3.09
N ALA A 97 -17.72 -5.00 -3.30
CA ALA A 97 -16.59 -4.18 -3.73
C ALA A 97 -16.81 -3.56 -5.12
N ALA A 98 -17.31 -4.33 -6.08
CA ALA A 98 -17.55 -3.87 -7.45
C ALA A 98 -18.70 -2.85 -7.57
N ILE A 99 -19.81 -3.05 -6.85
CA ILE A 99 -20.97 -2.15 -6.87
C ILE A 99 -20.70 -0.87 -6.08
N PHE A 100 -20.13 -0.98 -4.88
CA PHE A 100 -20.04 0.17 -3.98
C PHE A 100 -18.75 0.97 -4.11
N THR A 101 -17.70 0.54 -4.82
CA THR A 101 -16.45 1.34 -4.89
C THR A 101 -16.39 2.21 -6.15
N PRO A 102 -16.71 3.53 -6.08
CA PRO A 102 -16.38 4.44 -7.16
C PRO A 102 -14.86 4.58 -7.28
N LEU A 103 -14.29 4.10 -8.39
CA LEU A 103 -12.90 4.39 -8.76
C LEU A 103 -12.74 5.80 -9.37
N GLY A 104 -13.81 6.38 -9.93
CA GLY A 104 -13.83 7.75 -10.43
C GLY A 104 -13.88 8.85 -9.35
N GLY A 105 -14.00 8.51 -8.07
CA GLY A 105 -14.01 9.50 -6.99
C GLY A 105 -14.26 8.92 -5.60
N VAL A 106 -13.82 9.62 -4.56
CA VAL A 106 -14.00 9.19 -3.16
C VAL A 106 -15.44 9.42 -2.69
N GLY A 107 -15.98 8.59 -1.79
CA GLY A 107 -17.34 8.75 -1.27
C GLY A 107 -17.79 7.64 -0.32
N ILE A 108 -19.05 7.71 0.14
CA ILE A 108 -19.69 6.75 1.07
C ILE A 108 -19.73 5.30 0.58
N GLY A 109 -19.57 5.06 -0.71
CA GLY A 109 -19.41 3.73 -1.28
C GLY A 109 -18.19 2.96 -0.76
N TRP A 110 -17.08 3.63 -0.47
CA TRP A 110 -15.85 2.99 0.03
C TRP A 110 -16.01 2.29 1.40
N PRO A 111 -16.60 2.90 2.44
CA PRO A 111 -16.91 2.18 3.68
C PRO A 111 -18.01 1.12 3.51
N LEU A 112 -18.93 1.24 2.54
CA LEU A 112 -19.92 0.20 2.24
C LEU A 112 -19.26 -1.05 1.63
N ALA A 113 -18.40 -0.88 0.63
CA ALA A 113 -17.54 -1.94 0.08
C ALA A 113 -16.68 -2.58 1.18
N GLY A 114 -16.06 -1.74 2.02
CA GLY A 114 -15.31 -2.18 3.20
C GLY A 114 -16.15 -3.02 4.16
N ALA A 115 -17.38 -2.62 4.46
CA ALA A 115 -18.29 -3.37 5.33
C ALA A 115 -18.69 -4.73 4.74
N CYS A 116 -18.89 -4.84 3.42
CA CYS A 116 -19.13 -6.13 2.76
C CYS A 116 -17.92 -7.08 2.90
N VAL A 117 -16.71 -6.59 2.58
CA VAL A 117 -15.47 -7.39 2.65
C VAL A 117 -15.13 -7.78 4.09
N LEU A 118 -15.16 -6.84 5.02
CA LEU A 118 -14.87 -7.08 6.44
C LEU A 118 -15.95 -7.92 7.12
N GLY A 119 -17.21 -7.75 6.73
CA GLY A 119 -18.34 -8.59 7.16
C GLY A 119 -18.14 -10.06 6.76
N ALA A 120 -17.72 -10.31 5.52
CA ALA A 120 -17.35 -11.65 5.05
C ALA A 120 -16.18 -12.25 5.86
N VAL A 121 -15.10 -11.49 6.06
CA VAL A 121 -13.94 -11.91 6.88
C VAL A 121 -14.37 -12.25 8.32
N VAL A 122 -15.20 -11.42 8.95
CA VAL A 122 -15.67 -11.64 10.33
C VAL A 122 -16.65 -12.82 10.40
N ALA A 123 -17.54 -12.99 9.42
CA ALA A 123 -18.48 -14.10 9.38
C ALA A 123 -17.76 -15.46 9.30
N VAL A 124 -16.77 -15.60 8.42
CA VAL A 124 -16.00 -16.85 8.29
C VAL A 124 -14.99 -17.01 9.45
N ALA A 125 -14.50 -15.92 10.07
CA ALA A 125 -13.70 -16.01 11.29
C ALA A 125 -14.50 -16.46 12.54
N ARG A 126 -15.84 -16.34 12.55
CA ARG A 126 -16.70 -16.82 13.66
C ARG A 126 -16.84 -18.34 13.71
N THR A 127 -16.65 -19.06 12.59
CA THR A 127 -16.78 -20.52 12.52
C THR A 127 -15.46 -21.26 12.82
N GLY A 128 -14.36 -20.54 13.03
CA GLY A 128 -13.04 -21.12 13.37
C GLY A 128 -12.76 -21.18 14.88
N PRO A 129 -11.94 -22.15 15.34
CA PRO A 129 -11.54 -22.29 16.74
C PRO A 129 -10.50 -21.24 17.15
N LEU A 130 -10.92 -19.97 17.24
CA LEU A 130 -10.08 -18.83 17.59
C LEU A 130 -10.29 -18.37 19.05
N ASP A 131 -9.17 -18.23 19.77
CA ASP A 131 -9.06 -17.61 21.11
C ASP A 131 -9.87 -16.30 21.22
N PRO A 132 -10.73 -16.10 22.25
CA PRO A 132 -11.43 -14.85 22.52
C PRO A 132 -10.56 -13.58 22.57
N ALA A 133 -9.26 -13.68 22.89
CA ALA A 133 -8.32 -12.55 22.85
C ALA A 133 -7.94 -12.18 21.40
N ASP A 134 -7.47 -13.14 20.60
CA ASP A 134 -7.15 -12.90 19.19
C ASP A 134 -8.41 -12.53 18.37
N ARG A 135 -9.59 -13.07 18.74
CA ARG A 135 -10.89 -12.71 18.15
C ARG A 135 -11.24 -11.24 18.37
N ARG A 136 -11.08 -10.72 19.60
CA ARG A 136 -11.27 -9.29 19.92
C ARG A 136 -10.25 -8.42 19.18
N ALA A 137 -9.00 -8.85 19.07
CA ALA A 137 -7.98 -8.12 18.31
C ALA A 137 -8.34 -8.00 16.82
N ARG A 138 -8.79 -9.10 16.18
CA ARG A 138 -9.26 -9.10 14.78
C ARG A 138 -10.44 -8.16 14.57
N LEU A 139 -11.45 -8.19 15.46
CA LEU A 139 -12.60 -7.27 15.41
C LEU A 139 -12.16 -5.80 15.54
N GLY A 140 -11.18 -5.50 16.42
CA GLY A 140 -10.58 -4.18 16.53
C GLY A 140 -9.89 -3.73 15.23
N TRP A 141 -9.18 -4.62 14.55
CA TRP A 141 -8.58 -4.31 13.24
C TRP A 141 -9.62 -4.14 12.13
N SER A 142 -10.70 -4.91 12.11
CA SER A 142 -11.83 -4.68 11.20
C SER A 142 -12.51 -3.33 11.45
N ALA A 143 -12.73 -2.94 12.72
CA ALA A 143 -13.29 -1.63 13.07
C ALA A 143 -12.35 -0.48 12.67
N ALA A 144 -11.03 -0.64 12.88
CA ALA A 144 -10.02 0.31 12.43
C ALA A 144 -9.99 0.47 10.90
N ALA A 145 -10.06 -0.63 10.15
CA ALA A 145 -10.13 -0.60 8.69
C ALA A 145 -11.39 0.13 8.20
N LEU A 146 -12.56 -0.18 8.80
CA LEU A 146 -13.81 0.47 8.44
C LEU A 146 -13.80 1.96 8.78
N ALA A 147 -13.27 2.36 9.94
CA ALA A 147 -13.14 3.76 10.34
C ALA A 147 -12.22 4.56 9.38
N LEU A 148 -11.11 3.97 8.93
CA LEU A 148 -10.23 4.59 7.93
C LEU A 148 -10.93 4.69 6.56
N LEU A 149 -11.69 3.69 6.12
CA LEU A 149 -12.49 3.79 4.89
C LEU A 149 -13.61 4.82 5.01
N SER A 150 -14.21 5.00 6.20
CA SER A 150 -15.22 6.04 6.45
C SER A 150 -14.70 7.45 6.21
N VAL A 151 -13.38 7.71 6.34
CA VAL A 151 -12.77 9.01 6.02
C VAL A 151 -13.09 9.46 4.59
N LEU A 152 -13.24 8.53 3.64
CA LEU A 152 -13.51 8.82 2.23
C LEU A 152 -14.94 9.35 1.99
N ALA A 153 -15.86 9.17 2.94
CA ALA A 153 -17.17 9.84 2.95
C ALA A 153 -17.10 11.28 3.49
N PHE A 154 -16.07 11.61 4.29
CA PHE A 154 -15.98 12.90 4.99
C PHE A 154 -14.99 13.88 4.36
N ARG A 155 -13.85 13.40 3.86
CA ARG A 155 -12.71 14.17 3.33
C ARG A 155 -12.51 13.92 1.83
N ASN A 156 -12.00 14.91 1.11
CA ASN A 156 -11.62 14.86 -0.31
C ASN A 156 -10.12 15.16 -0.53
N ALA A 157 -9.33 15.41 0.52
CA ALA A 157 -7.87 15.48 0.46
C ALA A 157 -7.26 14.14 -0.04
N TRP A 158 -6.80 14.10 -1.29
CA TRP A 158 -6.46 12.86 -2.00
C TRP A 158 -5.33 12.06 -1.35
N TRP A 159 -4.31 12.74 -0.82
CA TRP A 159 -3.16 12.13 -0.15
C TRP A 159 -3.57 11.49 1.18
N LEU A 160 -4.43 12.16 1.95
CA LEU A 160 -4.97 11.63 3.19
C LEU A 160 -5.84 10.39 2.92
N VAL A 161 -6.67 10.43 1.87
CA VAL A 161 -7.40 9.26 1.40
C VAL A 161 -6.48 8.10 1.05
N ALA A 162 -5.41 8.34 0.29
CA ALA A 162 -4.45 7.29 -0.09
C ALA A 162 -3.83 6.61 1.16
N PHE A 163 -3.40 7.39 2.15
CA PHE A 163 -2.88 6.83 3.41
C PHE A 163 -3.97 6.10 4.23
N CYS A 164 -5.22 6.59 4.24
CA CYS A 164 -6.33 5.88 4.88
C CYS A 164 -6.64 4.54 4.21
N VAL A 165 -6.63 4.46 2.87
CA VAL A 165 -6.83 3.20 2.13
C VAL A 165 -5.68 2.23 2.40
N LEU A 166 -4.42 2.68 2.34
CA LEU A 166 -3.26 1.85 2.68
C LEU A 166 -3.31 1.35 4.14
N GLY A 167 -3.68 2.21 5.08
CA GLY A 167 -3.90 1.85 6.48
C GLY A 167 -5.04 0.84 6.67
N ALA A 168 -6.14 1.00 5.93
CA ALA A 168 -7.29 0.08 5.96
C ALA A 168 -6.94 -1.29 5.38
N LEU A 169 -6.17 -1.35 4.29
CA LEU A 169 -5.64 -2.60 3.73
C LEU A 169 -4.71 -3.30 4.74
N GLY A 170 -3.82 -2.56 5.39
CA GLY A 170 -2.95 -3.08 6.46
C GLY A 170 -3.73 -3.64 7.66
N CYS A 171 -4.75 -2.90 8.12
CA CYS A 171 -5.65 -3.37 9.18
C CYS A 171 -6.47 -4.59 8.73
N THR A 172 -6.92 -4.64 7.48
CA THR A 172 -7.64 -5.80 6.92
C THR A 172 -6.75 -7.04 6.88
N ALA A 173 -5.49 -6.91 6.47
CA ALA A 173 -4.51 -8.00 6.52
C ALA A 173 -4.26 -8.50 7.96
N LEU A 174 -4.27 -7.61 8.95
CA LEU A 174 -4.19 -7.97 10.38
C LEU A 174 -5.49 -8.61 10.93
N ALA A 175 -6.66 -8.25 10.41
CA ALA A 175 -7.92 -8.93 10.73
C ALA A 175 -7.97 -10.36 10.13
N ILE A 176 -7.37 -10.57 8.95
CA ILE A 176 -7.30 -11.84 8.22
C ILE A 176 -6.24 -12.78 8.81
N VAL A 177 -4.98 -12.37 8.88
CA VAL A 177 -3.87 -13.26 9.30
C VAL A 177 -3.66 -13.23 10.81
N GLY A 178 -3.87 -12.08 11.46
CA GLY A 178 -3.51 -11.83 12.85
C GLY A 178 -1.99 -11.73 13.07
N GLY A 179 -1.59 -11.01 14.12
CA GLY A 179 -0.19 -10.92 14.52
C GLY A 179 0.00 -10.13 15.82
N ARG A 180 0.85 -10.63 16.72
CA ARG A 180 1.20 -9.96 17.98
C ARG A 180 2.67 -9.51 18.08
N SER A 181 3.59 -10.11 17.30
CA SER A 181 4.98 -9.67 17.17
C SER A 181 5.19 -8.83 15.90
N ILE A 182 6.30 -8.08 15.80
CA ILE A 182 6.66 -7.33 14.57
C ILE A 182 6.78 -8.27 13.35
N ARG A 183 7.36 -9.47 13.53
CA ARG A 183 7.42 -10.49 12.47
C ARG A 183 6.03 -11.04 12.12
N GLY A 184 5.15 -11.21 13.11
CA GLY A 184 3.75 -11.62 12.87
C GLY A 184 2.95 -10.54 12.13
N ILE A 185 3.21 -9.26 12.40
CA ILE A 185 2.59 -8.14 11.68
C ILE A 185 3.11 -8.03 10.25
N ALA A 186 4.43 -8.07 10.04
CA ALA A 186 5.04 -8.05 8.70
C ALA A 186 4.62 -9.26 7.85
N PHE A 187 4.62 -10.46 8.44
CA PHE A 187 4.11 -11.67 7.79
C PHE A 187 2.57 -11.66 7.66
N GLY A 188 1.85 -10.85 8.44
CA GLY A 188 0.42 -10.62 8.25
C GLY A 188 0.12 -9.78 7.00
N LEU A 189 0.87 -8.68 6.83
CA LEU A 189 0.79 -7.80 5.66
C LEU A 189 1.09 -8.55 4.35
N LEU A 190 2.17 -9.34 4.32
CA LEU A 190 2.51 -10.19 3.16
C LEU A 190 1.67 -11.48 3.10
N GLY A 191 1.12 -11.93 4.23
CA GLY A 191 0.37 -13.17 4.35
C GLY A 191 -1.02 -13.10 3.73
N ALA A 192 -1.68 -11.94 3.75
CA ALA A 192 -2.98 -11.77 3.11
C ALA A 192 -2.96 -12.03 1.59
N PRO A 193 -2.08 -11.41 0.76
CA PRO A 193 -1.99 -11.75 -0.65
C PRO A 193 -1.48 -13.17 -0.90
N LEU A 194 -0.55 -13.69 -0.09
CA LEU A 194 -0.12 -15.10 -0.17
C LEU A 194 -1.27 -16.08 0.12
N ALA A 195 -2.16 -15.76 1.06
CA ALA A 195 -3.36 -16.56 1.37
C ALA A 195 -4.40 -16.48 0.25
N ALA A 196 -4.56 -15.33 -0.42
CA ALA A 196 -5.41 -15.23 -1.61
C ALA A 196 -4.93 -16.15 -2.73
N VAL A 197 -3.62 -16.08 -3.07
CA VAL A 197 -3.00 -16.94 -4.11
C VAL A 197 -3.08 -18.43 -3.74
N ARG A 198 -2.76 -18.80 -2.49
CA ARG A 198 -2.88 -20.19 -1.99
C ARG A 198 -4.34 -20.64 -1.85
N GLY A 199 -5.29 -19.72 -1.77
CA GLY A 199 -6.72 -19.96 -1.76
C GLY A 199 -7.29 -20.34 -3.12
N LEU A 200 -6.68 -19.90 -4.24
CA LEU A 200 -7.21 -20.14 -5.59
C LEU A 200 -7.39 -21.65 -5.91
N PRO A 201 -6.43 -22.56 -5.64
CA PRO A 201 -6.64 -24.00 -5.84
C PRO A 201 -7.66 -24.63 -4.88
N TRP A 202 -7.86 -24.04 -3.69
CA TRP A 202 -8.88 -24.51 -2.74
C TRP A 202 -10.30 -24.10 -3.18
N LEU A 203 -10.46 -22.87 -3.66
CA LEU A 203 -11.68 -22.41 -4.31
C LEU A 203 -11.96 -23.22 -5.59
N GLY A 204 -10.94 -23.42 -6.43
CA GLY A 204 -11.03 -24.29 -7.61
C GLY A 204 -11.49 -25.71 -7.28
N ARG A 205 -10.92 -26.34 -6.24
CA ARG A 205 -11.40 -27.64 -5.74
C ARG A 205 -12.90 -27.62 -5.39
N THR A 206 -13.45 -26.52 -4.87
CA THR A 206 -14.88 -26.46 -4.51
C THR A 206 -15.80 -26.33 -5.72
N LEU A 207 -15.50 -25.42 -6.65
CA LEU A 207 -16.33 -25.16 -7.83
C LEU A 207 -16.31 -26.37 -8.79
N LEU A 208 -15.18 -27.09 -8.84
CA LEU A 208 -14.96 -28.22 -9.74
C LEU A 208 -15.29 -29.60 -9.11
N ALA A 209 -15.47 -29.70 -7.79
CA ALA A 209 -15.85 -30.94 -7.10
C ALA A 209 -17.28 -31.39 -7.47
N PRO A 210 -17.53 -32.68 -7.79
CA PRO A 210 -18.88 -33.16 -8.05
C PRO A 210 -19.78 -32.97 -6.82
N ALA A 211 -20.96 -32.39 -7.02
CA ALA A 211 -21.96 -32.16 -5.98
C ALA A 211 -22.73 -33.46 -5.72
N GLY A 212 -22.08 -34.42 -5.06
CA GLY A 212 -22.66 -35.73 -4.75
C GLY A 212 -22.00 -36.37 -3.52
N ARG A 213 -22.71 -36.35 -2.40
CA ARG A 213 -22.44 -37.18 -1.21
C ARG A 213 -23.77 -37.48 -0.51
N GLY A 214 -24.25 -38.70 -0.67
CA GLY A 214 -25.54 -39.19 -0.16
C GLY A 214 -26.51 -39.51 -1.30
N GLY A 215 -26.79 -40.80 -1.49
CA GLY A 215 -27.66 -41.31 -2.57
C GLY A 215 -26.94 -42.35 -3.45
N THR A 216 -27.40 -43.59 -3.41
CA THR A 216 -26.95 -44.68 -4.30
C THR A 216 -27.87 -44.77 -5.51
N GLY A 217 -27.31 -44.62 -6.72
CA GLY A 217 -28.01 -44.82 -8.00
C GLY A 217 -28.21 -43.55 -8.82
N GLY A 218 -27.29 -43.25 -9.74
CA GLY A 218 -27.37 -42.04 -10.58
C GLY A 218 -26.26 -41.82 -11.63
N GLU A 219 -25.37 -42.82 -11.86
CA GLU A 219 -24.02 -42.61 -12.43
C GLU A 219 -23.94 -41.89 -13.78
N GLY A 220 -24.98 -41.95 -14.62
CA GLY A 220 -25.02 -41.28 -15.93
C GLY A 220 -25.37 -39.78 -15.86
N VAL A 221 -26.19 -39.36 -14.90
CA VAL A 221 -26.69 -37.98 -14.81
C VAL A 221 -25.66 -37.08 -14.13
N ASP A 222 -25.06 -37.55 -13.04
CA ASP A 222 -24.08 -36.80 -12.25
C ASP A 222 -22.84 -36.41 -13.07
N ARG A 223 -22.40 -37.27 -13.99
CA ARG A 223 -21.28 -36.97 -14.90
C ARG A 223 -21.61 -35.83 -15.86
N ARG A 224 -22.84 -35.78 -16.40
CA ARG A 224 -23.28 -34.67 -17.25
C ARG A 224 -23.41 -33.38 -16.46
N ALA A 225 -24.03 -33.41 -15.28
CA ALA A 225 -24.15 -32.24 -14.39
C ALA A 225 -22.78 -31.70 -13.93
N ALA A 226 -21.83 -32.58 -13.60
CA ALA A 226 -20.47 -32.19 -13.23
C ALA A 226 -19.70 -31.56 -14.41
N THR A 227 -19.83 -32.12 -15.62
CA THR A 227 -19.21 -31.55 -16.84
C THR A 227 -19.82 -30.19 -17.20
N VAL A 228 -21.15 -30.07 -17.20
CA VAL A 228 -21.83 -28.78 -17.46
C VAL A 228 -21.39 -27.71 -16.45
N ARG A 229 -21.33 -28.03 -15.15
CA ARG A 229 -20.84 -27.07 -14.14
C ARG A 229 -19.38 -26.68 -14.36
N ARG A 230 -18.51 -27.62 -14.77
CA ARG A 230 -17.10 -27.30 -15.11
C ARG A 230 -17.01 -26.39 -16.33
N VAL A 231 -17.79 -26.64 -17.38
CA VAL A 231 -17.86 -25.77 -18.57
C VAL A 231 -18.37 -24.38 -18.17
N VAL A 232 -19.48 -24.28 -17.44
CA VAL A 232 -20.03 -22.99 -16.98
C VAL A 232 -19.03 -22.21 -16.12
N VAL A 233 -18.35 -22.85 -15.18
CA VAL A 233 -17.32 -22.20 -14.35
C VAL A 233 -16.10 -21.76 -15.20
N ALA A 234 -15.68 -22.56 -16.18
CA ALA A 234 -14.60 -22.20 -17.08
C ALA A 234 -15.00 -21.03 -18.00
N THR A 235 -16.17 -21.09 -18.64
CA THR A 235 -16.69 -20.03 -19.52
C THR A 235 -16.89 -18.72 -18.76
N LEU A 236 -17.48 -18.74 -17.56
CA LEU A 236 -17.63 -17.53 -16.73
C LEU A 236 -16.28 -16.99 -16.25
N GLY A 237 -15.32 -17.88 -15.93
CA GLY A 237 -13.95 -17.48 -15.58
C GLY A 237 -13.22 -16.81 -16.74
N THR A 238 -13.23 -17.43 -17.92
CA THR A 238 -12.65 -16.89 -19.15
C THR A 238 -13.32 -15.59 -19.57
N LEU A 239 -14.66 -15.49 -19.48
CA LEU A 239 -15.40 -14.26 -19.77
C LEU A 239 -15.00 -13.14 -18.79
N GLY A 240 -14.89 -13.43 -17.48
CA GLY A 240 -14.42 -12.48 -16.48
C GLY A 240 -12.97 -12.02 -16.70
N VAL A 241 -12.09 -12.92 -17.13
CA VAL A 241 -10.70 -12.58 -17.49
C VAL A 241 -10.66 -11.70 -18.75
N LEU A 242 -11.41 -12.04 -19.80
CA LEU A 242 -11.52 -11.23 -21.02
C LEU A 242 -12.08 -9.83 -20.72
N ILE A 243 -13.09 -9.74 -19.86
CA ILE A 243 -13.68 -8.49 -19.36
C ILE A 243 -12.64 -7.62 -18.65
N VAL A 244 -11.83 -8.19 -17.75
CA VAL A 244 -10.80 -7.44 -17.03
C VAL A 244 -9.67 -7.02 -17.97
N PHE A 245 -9.10 -7.93 -18.76
CA PHE A 245 -7.95 -7.65 -19.62
C PHE A 245 -8.30 -6.76 -20.82
N GLY A 246 -9.47 -6.96 -21.44
CA GLY A 246 -9.94 -6.12 -22.55
C GLY A 246 -10.17 -4.68 -22.09
N GLY A 247 -10.79 -4.49 -20.92
CA GLY A 247 -10.93 -3.15 -20.33
C GLY A 247 -9.59 -2.53 -19.90
N LEU A 248 -8.61 -3.35 -19.48
CA LEU A 248 -7.25 -2.90 -19.17
C LEU A 248 -6.54 -2.36 -20.42
N LEU A 249 -6.60 -3.11 -21.52
CA LEU A 249 -6.01 -2.73 -22.81
C LEU A 249 -6.68 -1.47 -23.37
N ALA A 250 -8.01 -1.36 -23.31
CA ALA A 250 -8.74 -0.15 -23.68
C ALA A 250 -8.37 1.06 -22.79
N SER A 251 -8.11 0.85 -21.50
CA SER A 251 -7.64 1.94 -20.61
C SER A 251 -6.19 2.38 -20.88
N ALA A 252 -5.43 1.58 -21.66
CA ALA A 252 -4.04 1.86 -22.01
C ALA A 252 -3.87 2.40 -23.45
N ASP A 253 -4.80 2.07 -24.36
CA ASP A 253 -4.73 2.46 -25.78
C ASP A 253 -6.11 2.92 -26.31
N ALA A 254 -6.14 4.14 -26.86
CA ALA A 254 -7.37 4.77 -27.33
C ALA A 254 -7.92 4.19 -28.65
N ALA A 255 -7.07 3.62 -29.51
CA ALA A 255 -7.52 2.95 -30.73
C ALA A 255 -8.17 1.59 -30.41
N PHE A 256 -7.70 0.92 -29.34
CA PHE A 256 -8.35 -0.28 -28.82
C PHE A 256 -9.69 0.03 -28.13
N ASP A 257 -9.81 1.14 -27.39
CA ASP A 257 -11.10 1.59 -26.82
C ASP A 257 -12.12 1.96 -27.92
N GLU A 258 -11.70 2.64 -28.99
CA GLU A 258 -12.57 2.92 -30.15
C GLU A 258 -12.98 1.66 -30.92
N LEU A 259 -12.10 0.66 -31.03
CA LEU A 259 -12.48 -0.64 -31.61
C LEU A 259 -13.47 -1.39 -30.72
N LEU A 260 -13.27 -1.37 -29.40
CA LEU A 260 -14.08 -2.11 -28.44
C LEU A 260 -15.50 -1.52 -28.29
N SER A 261 -15.62 -0.19 -28.28
CA SER A 261 -16.89 0.55 -28.22
C SER A 261 -17.72 0.47 -29.51
N ARG A 262 -17.14 0.03 -30.64
CA ARG A 262 -17.88 -0.33 -31.86
C ARG A 262 -18.47 -1.75 -31.82
N VAL A 263 -18.02 -2.60 -30.90
CA VAL A 263 -18.40 -4.03 -30.80
C VAL A 263 -19.26 -4.32 -29.57
N LEU A 264 -19.07 -3.58 -28.48
CA LEU A 264 -19.90 -3.62 -27.28
C LEU A 264 -20.79 -2.36 -27.21
N PRO A 265 -22.04 -2.46 -26.72
CA PRO A 265 -22.88 -1.28 -26.45
C PRO A 265 -22.26 -0.42 -25.33
N ASP A 266 -22.75 0.82 -25.18
CA ASP A 266 -22.25 1.90 -24.29
C ASP A 266 -22.01 1.52 -22.80
N ILE A 267 -20.96 0.74 -22.56
CA ILE A 267 -20.42 0.40 -21.26
C ILE A 267 -18.92 0.73 -21.32
N THR A 268 -18.58 2.00 -21.05
CA THR A 268 -17.23 2.54 -21.18
C THR A 268 -16.20 1.59 -20.58
N ALA A 269 -15.18 1.20 -21.35
CA ALA A 269 -14.29 0.09 -20.99
C ALA A 269 -13.57 0.31 -19.64
N ALA A 270 -13.28 1.57 -19.30
CA ALA A 270 -12.78 1.96 -17.98
C ALA A 270 -13.70 1.56 -16.81
N THR A 271 -15.03 1.57 -16.99
CA THR A 271 -16.00 1.13 -15.97
C THR A 271 -16.06 -0.40 -15.85
N VAL A 272 -15.98 -1.10 -16.98
CA VAL A 272 -15.89 -2.56 -17.07
C VAL A 272 -14.63 -3.06 -16.37
N PHE A 273 -13.48 -2.46 -16.68
CA PHE A 273 -12.21 -2.74 -16.01
C PHE A 273 -12.28 -2.42 -14.52
N SER A 274 -12.75 -1.22 -14.16
CA SER A 274 -12.90 -0.79 -12.75
C SER A 274 -13.70 -1.81 -11.94
N GLY A 275 -14.90 -2.17 -12.43
CA GLY A 275 -15.77 -3.15 -11.77
C GLY A 275 -15.12 -4.52 -11.65
N GLY A 276 -14.51 -5.03 -12.73
CA GLY A 276 -13.84 -6.34 -12.73
C GLY A 276 -12.61 -6.39 -11.82
N PHE A 277 -11.79 -5.33 -11.79
CA PHE A 277 -10.66 -5.19 -10.88
C PHE A 277 -11.10 -5.16 -9.41
N LEU A 278 -12.16 -4.39 -9.09
CA LEU A 278 -12.73 -4.33 -7.74
C LEU A 278 -13.36 -5.66 -7.31
N LEU A 279 -14.03 -6.36 -8.23
CA LEU A 279 -14.59 -7.70 -8.01
C LEU A 279 -13.48 -8.70 -7.69
N ALA A 280 -12.40 -8.69 -8.47
CA ALA A 280 -11.21 -9.51 -8.22
C ALA A 280 -10.54 -9.15 -6.89
N ALA A 281 -10.35 -7.87 -6.57
CA ALA A 281 -9.72 -7.41 -5.33
C ALA A 281 -10.54 -7.79 -4.09
N GLY A 282 -11.85 -7.48 -4.07
CA GLY A 282 -12.75 -7.84 -2.98
C GLY A 282 -12.87 -9.36 -2.81
N GLY A 283 -12.96 -10.09 -3.91
CA GLY A 283 -12.98 -11.55 -3.93
C GLY A 283 -11.69 -12.18 -3.40
N LEU A 284 -10.51 -11.66 -3.77
CA LEU A 284 -9.21 -12.13 -3.30
C LEU A 284 -9.01 -11.84 -1.79
N ILE A 285 -9.44 -10.68 -1.30
CA ILE A 285 -9.38 -10.34 0.14
C ILE A 285 -10.32 -11.26 0.95
N ALA A 286 -11.54 -11.50 0.47
CA ALA A 286 -12.47 -12.41 1.12
C ALA A 286 -12.01 -13.88 1.05
N LEU A 287 -11.40 -14.30 -0.07
CA LEU A 287 -10.80 -15.62 -0.25
C LEU A 287 -9.61 -15.83 0.70
N ALA A 288 -8.75 -14.81 0.89
CA ALA A 288 -7.72 -14.83 1.92
C ALA A 288 -8.35 -15.01 3.32
N GLY A 289 -9.38 -14.21 3.65
CA GLY A 289 -10.16 -14.37 4.89
C GLY A 289 -10.65 -15.79 5.11
N ALA A 290 -11.35 -16.37 4.13
CA ALA A 290 -11.89 -17.71 4.21
C ALA A 290 -10.79 -18.80 4.30
N PHE A 291 -9.71 -18.67 3.54
CA PHE A 291 -8.57 -19.60 3.58
C PHE A 291 -7.85 -19.55 4.93
N THR A 292 -7.61 -18.36 5.50
CA THR A 292 -6.95 -18.20 6.81
C THR A 292 -7.81 -18.65 8.00
N ALA A 293 -9.14 -18.65 7.86
CA ALA A 293 -10.06 -19.20 8.84
C ALA A 293 -10.15 -20.74 8.74
N ALA A 294 -10.16 -21.28 7.52
CA ALA A 294 -10.20 -22.72 7.26
C ALA A 294 -8.85 -23.43 7.54
N ALA A 295 -7.73 -22.71 7.42
CA ALA A 295 -6.40 -23.16 7.82
C ALA A 295 -5.63 -22.01 8.50
N PRO A 296 -5.73 -21.86 9.84
CA PRO A 296 -4.99 -20.84 10.58
C PRO A 296 -3.48 -21.10 10.54
N LEU A 297 -2.72 -20.04 10.30
CA LEU A 297 -1.26 -20.01 10.35
C LEU A 297 -0.73 -20.35 11.76
N ASP A 298 0.18 -21.32 11.86
CA ASP A 298 1.00 -21.49 13.06
C ASP A 298 2.01 -20.33 13.16
N ARG A 299 1.81 -19.48 14.17
CA ARG A 299 2.67 -18.32 14.46
C ARG A 299 3.76 -18.62 15.48
N GLY A 300 3.82 -19.81 16.09
CA GLY A 300 4.68 -20.12 17.24
C GLY A 300 6.14 -19.69 17.02
N GLY A 301 6.78 -20.19 15.95
CA GLY A 301 8.15 -19.80 15.60
C GLY A 301 8.33 -18.38 15.04
N LEU A 302 7.26 -17.72 14.60
CA LEU A 302 7.29 -16.30 14.17
C LEU A 302 7.19 -15.34 15.38
N GLU A 303 6.67 -15.82 16.50
CA GLU A 303 6.42 -15.03 17.71
C GLU A 303 7.48 -15.28 18.80
N SER A 304 8.02 -16.51 18.91
CA SER A 304 9.18 -16.80 19.76
C SER A 304 10.32 -15.80 19.52
N PRO A 305 10.85 -15.12 20.55
CA PRO A 305 12.04 -14.29 20.42
C PRO A 305 13.21 -15.14 19.91
N GLY A 306 13.66 -14.91 18.68
CA GLY A 306 14.87 -15.57 18.18
C GLY A 306 16.06 -15.13 19.03
N ALA A 307 16.94 -16.09 19.36
CA ALA A 307 17.97 -15.97 20.39
C ALA A 307 18.76 -14.64 20.35
N PRO A 308 19.09 -14.05 21.52
CA PRO A 308 20.00 -12.92 21.59
C PRO A 308 21.37 -13.34 21.05
N ARG A 309 22.11 -12.36 20.51
CA ARG A 309 23.42 -12.61 19.89
C ARG A 309 24.49 -11.67 20.43
N LEU A 310 24.13 -10.40 20.63
CA LEU A 310 25.10 -9.36 20.99
C LEU A 310 25.58 -9.49 22.44
N GLY A 311 26.90 -9.57 22.63
CA GLY A 311 27.55 -9.50 23.93
C GLY A 311 27.36 -8.14 24.61
N ARG A 312 27.56 -8.06 25.94
CA ARG A 312 27.31 -6.86 26.75
C ARG A 312 27.94 -5.59 26.16
N TRP A 313 29.22 -5.65 25.82
CA TRP A 313 29.96 -4.50 25.29
C TRP A 313 29.57 -4.11 23.86
N GLU A 314 29.24 -5.09 23.01
CA GLU A 314 28.88 -4.88 21.59
C GLU A 314 27.65 -3.97 21.42
N TRP A 315 26.69 -4.01 22.35
CA TRP A 315 25.55 -3.10 22.35
C TRP A 315 25.72 -1.94 23.35
N ALA A 316 26.32 -2.14 24.52
CA ALA A 316 26.39 -1.10 25.55
C ALA A 316 27.31 0.07 25.14
N ALA A 317 28.46 -0.19 24.53
CA ALA A 317 29.41 0.86 24.13
C ALA A 317 28.82 1.84 23.08
N PRO A 318 28.28 1.40 21.92
CA PRO A 318 27.66 2.32 20.97
C PRO A 318 26.41 3.01 21.52
N THR A 319 25.65 2.36 22.41
CA THR A 319 24.48 2.99 23.05
C THR A 319 24.92 4.11 24.00
N GLY A 320 25.97 3.89 24.81
CA GLY A 320 26.54 4.90 25.69
C GLY A 320 27.11 6.09 24.94
N ALA A 321 27.85 5.84 23.84
CA ALA A 321 28.33 6.89 22.95
C ALA A 321 27.18 7.73 22.36
N LEU A 322 26.08 7.09 21.94
CA LEU A 322 24.90 7.77 21.43
C LEU A 322 24.19 8.62 22.49
N VAL A 323 24.09 8.13 23.74
CA VAL A 323 23.55 8.89 24.87
C VAL A 323 24.41 10.13 25.16
N LEU A 324 25.74 10.01 25.18
CA LEU A 324 26.64 11.14 25.39
C LEU A 324 26.56 12.16 24.24
N LEU A 325 26.50 11.71 22.99
CA LEU A 325 26.33 12.57 21.82
C LEU A 325 25.01 13.34 21.88
N PHE A 326 23.91 12.67 22.23
CA PHE A 326 22.60 13.33 22.34
C PHE A 326 22.52 14.25 23.57
N ALA A 327 23.19 13.92 24.68
CA ALA A 327 23.27 14.80 25.84
C ALA A 327 24.02 16.11 25.50
N GLY A 328 25.16 16.01 24.81
CA GLY A 328 25.90 17.17 24.31
C GLY A 328 25.07 18.02 23.32
N PHE A 329 24.39 17.36 22.38
CA PHE A 329 23.53 18.04 21.42
C PHE A 329 22.31 18.72 22.08
N VAL A 330 21.70 18.10 23.08
CA VAL A 330 20.62 18.71 23.88
C VAL A 330 21.13 19.87 24.73
N ALA A 331 22.34 19.77 25.31
CA ALA A 331 22.95 20.87 26.07
C ALA A 331 23.19 22.12 25.19
N VAL A 332 23.71 21.94 23.97
CA VAL A 332 23.89 23.04 22.99
C VAL A 332 22.55 23.63 22.53
N GLN A 333 21.49 22.82 22.42
CA GLN A 333 20.14 23.34 22.15
C GLN A 333 19.54 24.08 23.36
N ALA A 334 19.82 23.64 24.58
CA ALA A 334 19.37 24.33 25.79
C ALA A 334 20.03 25.71 25.92
N THR A 335 21.34 25.84 25.70
CA THR A 335 22.01 27.16 25.70
C THR A 335 21.51 28.05 24.57
N ALA A 336 21.20 27.50 23.39
CA ALA A 336 20.57 28.25 22.30
C ALA A 336 19.14 28.73 22.63
N LEU A 337 18.38 27.98 23.42
CA LEU A 337 17.02 28.31 23.84
C LEU A 337 17.00 29.37 24.96
N PHE A 338 17.80 29.16 26.01
CA PHE A 338 17.88 30.04 27.18
C PHE A 338 18.75 31.29 26.95
N GLY A 339 19.74 31.25 26.06
CA GLY A 339 20.51 32.42 25.62
C GLY A 339 19.70 33.45 24.83
N GLY A 340 18.44 33.15 24.52
CA GLY A 340 17.48 34.05 23.92
C GLY A 340 17.59 34.15 22.40
N ARG A 341 16.42 34.22 21.74
CA ARG A 341 16.28 34.23 20.27
C ARG A 341 17.09 35.33 19.54
N LYS A 342 17.49 36.40 20.26
CA LYS A 342 18.33 37.47 19.71
C LYS A 342 19.78 37.03 19.45
N HIS A 343 20.32 36.08 20.24
CA HIS A 343 21.72 35.68 20.10
C HIS A 343 21.95 34.89 18.81
N LEU A 344 21.11 33.88 18.51
CA LEU A 344 21.24 33.10 17.27
C LEU A 344 21.09 33.96 15.99
N ALA A 345 20.22 34.97 16.01
CA ALA A 345 20.06 35.89 14.89
C ALA A 345 21.28 36.81 14.67
N ALA A 346 22.04 37.10 15.73
CA ALA A 346 23.26 37.91 15.66
C ALA A 346 24.50 37.07 15.29
N THR A 347 24.66 35.87 15.86
CA THR A 347 25.89 35.07 15.72
C THR A 347 25.91 34.20 14.44
N ALA A 348 24.75 33.81 13.90
CA ALA A 348 24.71 32.86 12.79
C ALA A 348 24.75 33.49 11.38
N GLY A 349 24.39 34.77 11.23
CA GLY A 349 24.23 35.44 9.92
C GLY A 349 23.08 34.91 9.04
N LEU A 350 22.47 33.78 9.41
CA LEU A 350 21.35 33.16 8.71
C LEU A 350 20.05 33.92 8.94
N SER A 351 19.23 34.04 7.90
CA SER A 351 17.85 34.47 8.07
C SER A 351 17.06 33.43 8.89
N VAL A 352 16.00 33.88 9.57
CA VAL A 352 15.05 32.99 10.28
C VAL A 352 14.48 31.93 9.33
N ALA A 353 14.35 32.26 8.06
CA ALA A 353 13.92 31.37 6.99
C ALA A 353 14.92 30.24 6.70
N GLU A 354 16.23 30.50 6.69
CA GLU A 354 17.26 29.49 6.47
C GLU A 354 17.45 28.59 7.69
N TYR A 355 17.44 29.17 8.90
CA TYR A 355 17.45 28.39 10.15
C TYR A 355 16.22 27.47 10.30
N ALA A 356 15.07 27.88 9.76
CA ALA A 356 13.86 27.08 9.74
C ALA A 356 13.86 25.97 8.67
N ARG A 357 14.59 26.17 7.55
CA ARG A 357 14.74 25.15 6.48
C ARG A 357 15.84 24.13 6.80
N GLY A 358 16.93 24.55 7.44
CA GLY A 358 18.03 23.69 7.88
C GLY A 358 17.81 23.11 9.27
N GLY A 359 17.54 21.80 9.36
CA GLY A 359 17.57 21.05 10.61
C GLY A 359 16.41 20.08 10.83
N PHE A 360 15.20 20.39 10.37
CA PHE A 360 14.05 19.49 10.61
C PHE A 360 14.30 18.07 10.08
N TRP A 361 14.66 17.95 8.81
CA TRP A 361 14.85 16.64 8.17
C TRP A 361 16.02 15.86 8.78
N GLN A 362 17.08 16.55 9.19
CA GLN A 362 18.19 15.96 9.93
C GLN A 362 17.72 15.37 11.27
N LEU A 363 16.90 16.11 12.03
CA LEU A 363 16.38 15.63 13.32
C LEU A 363 15.37 14.49 13.13
N ALA A 364 14.48 14.54 12.15
CA ALA A 364 13.56 13.46 11.83
C ALA A 364 14.30 12.17 11.40
N VAL A 365 15.40 12.29 10.65
CA VAL A 365 16.29 11.17 10.34
C VAL A 365 16.95 10.62 11.60
N VAL A 366 17.42 11.48 12.52
CA VAL A 366 17.96 11.05 13.83
C VAL A 366 16.89 10.35 14.68
N THR A 367 15.65 10.84 14.70
CA THR A 367 14.49 10.20 15.34
C THR A 367 14.29 8.77 14.80
N VAL A 368 14.21 8.60 13.47
CA VAL A 368 14.01 7.29 12.83
C VAL A 368 15.20 6.36 13.06
N LEU A 369 16.44 6.83 12.89
CA LEU A 369 17.65 6.04 13.14
C LEU A 369 17.74 5.58 14.59
N THR A 370 17.36 6.43 15.56
CA THR A 370 17.35 6.03 16.97
C THR A 370 16.31 4.95 17.25
N LEU A 371 15.11 5.03 16.65
CA LEU A 371 14.10 3.98 16.76
C LEU A 371 14.56 2.65 16.14
N LEU A 372 15.34 2.69 15.05
CA LEU A 372 15.97 1.49 14.48
C LEU A 372 17.07 0.92 15.39
N VAL A 373 17.89 1.77 16.02
CA VAL A 373 18.90 1.36 17.01
C VAL A 373 18.25 0.75 18.25
N LEU A 374 17.19 1.38 18.79
CA LEU A 374 16.38 0.83 19.88
C LEU A 374 15.77 -0.52 19.51
N LEU A 375 15.25 -0.67 18.30
CA LEU A 375 14.72 -1.93 17.79
C LEU A 375 15.82 -3.00 17.72
N ALA A 376 17.01 -2.68 17.19
CA ALA A 376 18.13 -3.60 17.10
C ALA A 376 18.62 -4.07 18.49
N ILE A 377 18.88 -3.14 19.40
CA ILE A 377 19.33 -3.45 20.78
C ILE A 377 18.27 -4.28 21.50
N THR A 378 17.01 -3.82 21.53
CA THR A 378 15.94 -4.57 22.20
C THR A 378 15.69 -5.93 21.55
N ARG A 379 16.00 -6.12 20.27
CA ARG A 379 15.83 -7.39 19.56
C ARG A 379 16.99 -8.37 19.76
N TRP A 380 18.24 -7.91 19.90
CA TRP A 380 19.43 -8.79 19.85
C TRP A 380 20.35 -8.77 21.08
N ALA A 381 20.22 -7.81 22.00
CA ALA A 381 20.98 -7.77 23.24
C ALA A 381 20.65 -8.96 24.14
N ARG A 382 21.70 -9.60 24.69
CA ARG A 382 21.62 -10.58 25.78
C ARG A 382 21.03 -9.96 27.04
N ARG A 383 20.37 -10.80 27.84
CA ARG A 383 19.56 -10.43 29.02
C ARG A 383 19.63 -11.51 30.09
N GLU A 384 20.76 -12.19 30.16
CA GLU A 384 20.96 -13.36 31.01
C GLU A 384 21.05 -12.90 32.48
N ASP A 385 21.80 -11.82 32.74
CA ASP A 385 21.94 -11.27 34.09
C ASP A 385 20.81 -10.34 34.53
N ALA A 386 20.69 -10.15 35.84
CA ALA A 386 20.02 -8.96 36.40
C ALA A 386 20.76 -7.66 36.00
N GLY A 387 22.11 -7.71 35.96
CA GLY A 387 22.98 -6.61 35.53
C GLY A 387 22.70 -6.13 34.09
N ASP A 388 22.54 -7.05 33.12
CA ASP A 388 22.18 -6.68 31.74
C ASP A 388 20.85 -5.90 31.69
N ARG A 389 19.86 -6.37 32.46
CA ARG A 389 18.52 -5.77 32.51
C ARG A 389 18.52 -4.41 33.21
N ALA A 390 19.40 -4.19 34.19
CA ALA A 390 19.64 -2.88 34.78
C ALA A 390 20.36 -1.95 33.80
N LEU A 391 21.46 -2.39 33.17
CA LEU A 391 22.24 -1.61 32.21
C LEU A 391 21.41 -1.20 30.99
N LEU A 392 20.56 -2.09 30.47
CA LEU A 392 19.59 -1.77 29.41
C LEU A 392 18.63 -0.65 29.83
N ARG A 393 18.13 -0.63 31.07
CA ARG A 393 17.27 0.46 31.56
C ARG A 393 18.04 1.78 31.69
N TRP A 394 19.25 1.73 32.26
CA TRP A 394 20.11 2.90 32.46
C TRP A 394 20.65 3.53 31.18
N LEU A 395 20.77 2.76 30.09
CA LEU A 395 21.16 3.30 28.78
C LEU A 395 19.95 3.69 27.91
N LEU A 396 18.94 2.82 27.78
CA LEU A 396 17.80 3.07 26.89
C LEU A 396 16.83 4.12 27.45
N GLY A 397 16.75 4.28 28.77
CA GLY A 397 15.92 5.32 29.41
C GLY A 397 16.37 6.74 29.04
N PRO A 398 17.61 7.14 29.37
CA PRO A 398 18.17 8.43 28.95
C PRO A 398 18.18 8.62 27.43
N LEU A 399 18.47 7.57 26.64
CA LEU A 399 18.40 7.66 25.18
C LEU A 399 17.00 8.08 24.70
N CYS A 400 15.94 7.42 25.18
CA CYS A 400 14.56 7.78 24.82
C CYS A 400 14.18 9.18 25.31
N LEU A 401 14.61 9.59 26.51
CA LEU A 401 14.33 10.93 27.05
C LEU A 401 15.02 12.03 26.23
N LEU A 402 16.28 11.84 25.84
CA LEU A 402 17.00 12.77 24.97
C LEU A 402 16.40 12.81 23.56
N SER A 403 15.98 11.66 23.01
CA SER A 403 15.24 11.62 21.75
C SER A 403 13.90 12.36 21.79
N LEU A 404 13.18 12.35 22.93
CA LEU A 404 11.97 13.15 23.09
C LEU A 404 12.24 14.66 23.02
N VAL A 405 13.39 15.12 23.52
CA VAL A 405 13.82 16.53 23.38
C VAL A 405 14.21 16.85 21.92
N ILE A 406 14.85 15.90 21.22
CA ILE A 406 15.16 16.02 19.78
C ILE A 406 13.87 16.12 18.94
N VAL A 407 12.87 15.26 19.19
CA VAL A 407 11.54 15.30 18.57
C VAL A 407 10.85 16.64 18.85
N ALA A 408 10.87 17.13 20.10
CA ALA A 408 10.28 18.42 20.45
C ALA A 408 10.95 19.60 19.71
N SER A 409 12.28 19.56 19.55
CA SER A 409 13.03 20.54 18.75
C SER A 409 12.68 20.46 17.26
N ALA A 410 12.55 19.26 16.70
CA ALA A 410 12.12 19.05 15.31
C ALA A 410 10.73 19.65 15.06
N LEU A 411 9.75 19.30 15.91
CA LEU A 411 8.39 19.85 15.86
C LEU A 411 8.40 21.37 16.01
N GLY A 412 9.19 21.93 16.93
CA GLY A 412 9.37 23.37 17.10
C GLY A 412 9.91 24.07 15.85
N ARG A 413 10.94 23.51 15.20
CA ARG A 413 11.50 24.04 13.95
C ARG A 413 10.48 24.01 12.81
N MET A 414 9.77 22.90 12.61
CA MET A 414 8.72 22.79 11.58
C MET A 414 7.57 23.77 11.87
N TYR A 415 7.21 23.97 13.14
CA TYR A 415 6.18 24.90 13.56
C TYR A 415 6.57 26.37 13.27
N VAL A 416 7.83 26.76 13.47
CA VAL A 416 8.33 28.08 13.04
C VAL A 416 8.39 28.18 11.51
N TYR A 417 8.83 27.13 10.81
CA TYR A 417 8.94 27.10 9.35
C TYR A 417 7.60 27.40 8.66
N GLN A 418 6.49 26.79 9.11
CA GLN A 418 5.16 27.05 8.55
C GLN A 418 4.59 28.43 8.94
N GLN A 419 4.98 29.03 10.07
CA GLN A 419 4.62 30.41 10.38
C GLN A 419 5.23 31.41 9.38
N VAL A 420 6.48 31.16 8.96
CA VAL A 420 7.18 32.00 7.97
C VAL A 420 6.71 31.71 6.53
N TYR A 421 6.56 30.44 6.16
CA TYR A 421 6.38 29.99 4.77
C TYR A 421 4.97 29.44 4.43
N SER A 422 3.96 29.74 5.23
CA SER A 422 2.57 29.21 5.13
C SER A 422 2.39 27.80 5.70
N PHE A 423 1.18 27.47 6.13
CA PHE A 423 0.77 26.12 6.48
C PHE A 423 0.50 25.32 5.19
N THR A 424 0.96 24.07 5.14
CA THR A 424 0.63 23.12 4.07
C THR A 424 0.22 21.76 4.65
N GLY A 425 -0.58 21.01 3.89
CA GLY A 425 -0.98 19.65 4.24
C GLY A 425 0.21 18.72 4.49
N GLU A 426 1.30 18.82 3.72
CA GLU A 426 2.49 17.99 3.95
C GLU A 426 3.20 18.35 5.25
N ARG A 427 3.34 19.65 5.57
CA ARG A 427 3.95 20.10 6.83
C ARG A 427 3.15 19.60 8.04
N ILE A 428 1.82 19.63 7.95
CA ILE A 428 0.91 19.11 8.99
C ILE A 428 1.05 17.58 9.12
N PHE A 429 1.07 16.85 8.00
CA PHE A 429 1.27 15.39 8.01
C PHE A 429 2.63 14.98 8.60
N VAL A 430 3.70 15.67 8.21
CA VAL A 430 5.07 15.40 8.69
C VAL A 430 5.21 15.69 10.19
N MET A 431 4.61 16.76 10.71
CA MET A 431 4.53 16.97 12.18
C MET A 431 3.74 15.88 12.88
N ALA A 432 2.64 15.39 12.30
CA ALA A 432 1.86 14.32 12.90
C ALA A 432 2.65 13.01 12.97
N VAL A 433 3.41 12.67 11.92
CA VAL A 433 4.30 11.51 11.88
C VAL A 433 5.42 11.65 12.93
N GLU A 434 6.11 12.79 12.98
CA GLU A 434 7.18 13.02 13.97
C GLU A 434 6.63 12.98 15.42
N GLY A 435 5.42 13.48 15.65
CA GLY A 435 4.69 13.34 16.92
C GLY A 435 4.37 11.89 17.29
N VAL A 436 4.00 11.04 16.31
CA VAL A 436 3.85 9.60 16.53
C VAL A 436 5.19 8.95 16.87
N LEU A 437 6.28 9.27 16.17
CA LEU A 437 7.62 8.74 16.46
C LEU A 437 8.06 9.12 17.89
N GLY A 438 7.78 10.35 18.32
CA GLY A 438 7.87 10.79 19.71
C GLY A 438 7.11 9.88 20.67
N LEU A 439 5.82 9.66 20.42
CA LEU A 439 4.99 8.76 21.22
C LEU A 439 5.50 7.30 21.23
N VAL A 440 6.17 6.81 20.18
CA VAL A 440 6.81 5.48 20.20
C VAL A 440 7.92 5.40 21.26
N PHE A 441 8.74 6.46 21.46
CA PHE A 441 9.69 6.49 22.58
C PHE A 441 8.97 6.41 23.95
N VAL A 442 7.81 7.06 24.08
CA VAL A 442 6.98 6.96 25.30
C VAL A 442 6.49 5.53 25.51
N LEU A 443 6.05 4.83 24.45
CA LEU A 443 5.66 3.42 24.55
C LEU A 443 6.84 2.51 24.96
N VAL A 444 8.04 2.77 24.45
CA VAL A 444 9.28 2.04 24.80
C VAL A 444 9.66 2.29 26.26
N LEU A 445 9.63 3.54 26.74
CA LEU A 445 9.85 3.89 28.15
C LEU A 445 8.85 3.16 29.07
N VAL A 446 7.55 3.25 28.76
CA VAL A 446 6.48 2.61 29.53
C VAL A 446 6.63 1.08 29.57
N ALA A 447 7.07 0.45 28.47
CA ALA A 447 7.39 -0.98 28.46
C ALA A 447 8.65 -1.33 29.25
N GLY A 448 9.69 -0.50 29.22
CA GLY A 448 10.91 -0.69 30.03
C GLY A 448 10.65 -0.62 31.54
N LEU A 449 9.73 0.24 31.95
CA LEU A 449 9.21 0.34 33.31
C LEU A 449 8.34 -0.87 33.69
N ARG A 450 7.36 -1.24 32.85
CA ARG A 450 6.43 -2.36 33.10
C ARG A 450 7.05 -3.75 32.97
N GLY A 451 8.20 -3.88 32.31
CA GLY A 451 8.88 -5.17 32.08
C GLY A 451 8.32 -6.00 30.91
N ASP A 452 7.13 -5.68 30.38
CA ASP A 452 6.60 -6.27 29.15
C ASP A 452 6.42 -5.25 28.01
N GLY A 453 6.87 -5.65 26.82
CA GLY A 453 6.73 -4.93 25.56
C GLY A 453 6.00 -5.71 24.45
N ARG A 454 5.41 -6.89 24.74
CA ARG A 454 4.68 -7.72 23.76
C ARG A 454 3.47 -7.02 23.11
N TRP A 455 3.01 -5.93 23.70
CA TRP A 455 1.89 -5.11 23.23
C TRP A 455 2.33 -3.94 22.31
N ILE A 456 3.60 -3.49 22.38
CA ILE A 456 4.11 -2.32 21.62
C ILE A 456 3.82 -2.43 20.12
N PRO A 457 4.05 -3.55 19.42
CA PRO A 457 3.88 -3.60 17.96
C PRO A 457 2.45 -3.32 17.51
N ARG A 458 1.46 -3.74 18.31
CA ARG A 458 0.04 -3.45 18.07
C ARG A 458 -0.31 -2.01 18.47
N ALA A 459 0.29 -1.48 19.52
CA ALA A 459 0.11 -0.07 19.91
C ALA A 459 0.67 0.91 18.86
N ILE A 460 1.82 0.60 18.23
CA ILE A 460 2.36 1.42 17.12
C ILE A 460 1.37 1.46 15.94
N VAL A 461 0.83 0.31 15.52
CA VAL A 461 -0.16 0.28 14.42
C VAL A 461 -1.45 1.02 14.81
N ALA A 462 -1.95 0.82 16.02
CA ALA A 462 -3.14 1.55 16.52
C ALA A 462 -2.91 3.07 16.59
N LEU A 463 -1.69 3.51 16.93
CA LEU A 463 -1.30 4.92 16.97
C LEU A 463 -1.21 5.53 15.57
N GLN A 464 -0.72 4.79 14.57
CA GLN A 464 -0.77 5.22 13.16
C GLN A 464 -2.22 5.36 12.64
N VAL A 465 -3.12 4.44 13.03
CA VAL A 465 -4.56 4.57 12.74
C VAL A 465 -5.14 5.81 13.42
N ALA A 466 -4.84 6.02 14.70
CA ALA A 466 -5.32 7.18 15.47
C ALA A 466 -4.83 8.51 14.87
N MET A 467 -3.57 8.57 14.39
CA MET A 467 -3.02 9.73 13.69
C MET A 467 -3.80 10.07 12.42
N LEU A 468 -4.08 9.08 11.57
CA LEU A 468 -4.85 9.28 10.33
C LEU A 468 -6.29 9.73 10.60
N LEU A 469 -6.94 9.17 11.63
CA LEU A 469 -8.27 9.59 12.06
C LEU A 469 -8.27 11.00 12.68
N ALA A 470 -7.24 11.36 13.46
CA ALA A 470 -7.08 12.71 14.01
C ALA A 470 -6.84 13.76 12.91
N LEU A 471 -6.04 13.44 11.88
CA LEU A 471 -5.90 14.27 10.69
C LEU A 471 -7.24 14.41 9.94
N ALA A 472 -7.98 13.32 9.75
CA ALA A 472 -9.31 13.37 9.12
C ALA A 472 -10.33 14.23 9.87
N ALA A 473 -10.26 14.26 11.21
CA ALA A 473 -11.05 15.13 12.06
C ALA A 473 -10.61 16.60 11.98
N LEU A 474 -9.30 16.87 11.99
CA LEU A 474 -8.71 18.21 11.87
C LEU A 474 -9.06 18.91 10.54
N ASN A 475 -9.22 18.13 9.46
CA ASN A 475 -9.24 18.61 8.08
C ASN A 475 -7.96 19.43 7.75
N PRO A 476 -6.83 18.78 7.40
CA PRO A 476 -5.54 19.45 7.27
C PRO A 476 -5.52 20.52 6.17
N GLU A 477 -6.23 20.32 5.07
CA GLU A 477 -6.31 21.30 3.97
C GLU A 477 -7.17 22.51 4.35
N GLY A 478 -8.33 22.29 4.98
CA GLY A 478 -9.15 23.38 5.50
C GLY A 478 -8.51 24.13 6.68
N TYR A 479 -7.73 23.44 7.51
CA TYR A 479 -6.93 24.05 8.57
C TYR A 479 -5.78 24.89 7.99
N ALA A 480 -5.03 24.37 7.02
CA ALA A 480 -3.97 25.10 6.33
C ALA A 480 -4.54 26.33 5.60
N ALA A 481 -5.70 26.21 4.94
CA ALA A 481 -6.38 27.34 4.32
C ALA A 481 -6.69 28.44 5.34
N ARG A 482 -7.39 28.13 6.45
CA ARG A 482 -7.68 29.13 7.51
C ARG A 482 -6.40 29.78 8.04
N ARG A 483 -5.39 29.00 8.45
CA ARG A 483 -4.13 29.57 8.98
C ARG A 483 -3.35 30.43 7.97
N ASN A 484 -3.59 30.27 6.68
CA ASN A 484 -3.03 31.13 5.63
C ASN A 484 -3.90 32.38 5.38
N LEU A 485 -5.20 32.34 5.66
CA LEU A 485 -6.08 33.52 5.73
C LEU A 485 -5.78 34.36 6.98
N ASP A 486 -5.71 33.75 8.18
CA ASP A 486 -5.33 34.42 9.44
C ASP A 486 -4.03 35.24 9.29
N ARG A 487 -3.09 34.73 8.49
CA ARG A 487 -1.83 35.42 8.18
C ARG A 487 -1.99 36.47 7.07
N TYR A 488 -2.82 36.22 6.05
CA TYR A 488 -3.10 37.19 4.99
C TYR A 488 -3.67 38.49 5.55
N GLU A 489 -4.57 38.43 6.55
CA GLU A 489 -5.14 39.60 7.21
C GLU A 489 -4.08 40.48 7.92
N ARG A 490 -2.98 39.87 8.38
CA ARG A 490 -1.88 40.56 9.09
C ARG A 490 -0.75 41.01 8.16
N ASP A 491 -0.36 40.16 7.22
CA ASP A 491 0.86 40.32 6.40
C ASP A 491 0.57 40.71 4.94
N GLY A 492 -0.70 40.73 4.51
CA GLY A 492 -1.14 41.10 3.16
C GLY A 492 -0.78 40.09 2.05
N VAL A 493 -0.09 38.98 2.36
CA VAL A 493 0.49 38.06 1.35
C VAL A 493 -0.01 36.63 1.54
N ILE A 494 -0.56 36.06 0.47
CA ILE A 494 -1.07 34.68 0.39
C ILE A 494 -0.63 34.00 -0.91
N ASP A 495 -0.22 32.73 -0.83
CA ASP A 495 0.09 31.92 -1.99
C ASP A 495 -1.20 31.41 -2.66
N LEU A 496 -1.62 32.10 -3.73
CA LEU A 496 -2.80 31.70 -4.50
C LEU A 496 -2.60 30.43 -5.33
N TRP A 497 -1.36 30.05 -5.69
CA TRP A 497 -1.13 28.80 -6.40
C TRP A 497 -1.33 27.61 -5.47
N TYR A 498 -0.83 27.69 -4.23
CA TYR A 498 -1.06 26.67 -3.22
C TYR A 498 -2.55 26.51 -2.88
N VAL A 499 -3.27 27.58 -2.54
CA VAL A 499 -4.69 27.43 -2.16
C VAL A 499 -5.59 27.00 -3.33
N ARG A 500 -5.25 27.38 -4.57
CA ARG A 500 -5.90 26.89 -5.80
C ARG A 500 -5.55 25.44 -6.13
N ALA A 501 -4.53 24.85 -5.52
CA ALA A 501 -4.20 23.42 -5.64
C ALA A 501 -4.98 22.53 -4.65
N LEU A 502 -5.50 23.10 -3.55
CA LEU A 502 -6.26 22.36 -2.51
C LEU A 502 -7.53 21.69 -3.05
N SER A 503 -8.00 20.68 -2.32
CA SER A 503 -9.23 19.96 -2.62
C SER A 503 -10.50 20.70 -2.15
N ALA A 504 -11.66 20.08 -2.40
CA ALA A 504 -12.96 20.58 -1.94
C ALA A 504 -13.04 20.81 -0.40
N ASP A 505 -12.20 20.14 0.39
CA ASP A 505 -12.14 20.29 1.86
C ASP A 505 -11.72 21.70 2.33
N ALA A 506 -11.03 22.46 1.48
CA ALA A 506 -10.60 23.83 1.77
C ALA A 506 -11.64 24.89 1.35
N ALA A 507 -12.61 24.53 0.51
CA ALA A 507 -13.53 25.49 -0.12
C ALA A 507 -14.30 26.41 0.86
N PRO A 508 -14.75 25.96 2.05
CA PRO A 508 -15.39 26.85 3.02
C PRO A 508 -14.47 27.94 3.56
N ALA A 509 -13.19 27.65 3.83
CA ALA A 509 -12.24 28.66 4.27
C ALA A 509 -11.88 29.63 3.13
N LEU A 510 -11.72 29.11 1.92
CA LEU A 510 -11.45 29.94 0.74
C LEU A 510 -12.66 30.79 0.28
N ALA A 511 -13.82 30.63 0.91
CA ALA A 511 -15.00 31.48 0.74
C ALA A 511 -14.84 32.86 1.41
N GLU A 512 -14.06 32.92 2.48
CA GLU A 512 -13.84 34.10 3.33
C GLU A 512 -12.89 35.13 2.66
N LEU A 513 -12.15 34.72 1.61
CA LEU A 513 -11.24 35.58 0.87
C LEU A 513 -11.94 36.77 0.18
N PRO A 514 -11.26 37.94 0.04
CA PRO A 514 -11.68 39.04 -0.82
C PRO A 514 -12.00 38.59 -2.25
N ALA A 515 -12.97 39.24 -2.90
CA ALA A 515 -13.60 38.76 -4.13
C ALA A 515 -12.62 38.38 -5.25
N ASP A 516 -11.53 39.12 -5.44
CA ASP A 516 -10.54 38.88 -6.51
C ASP A 516 -9.65 37.67 -6.23
N LEU A 517 -9.18 37.55 -4.98
CA LEU A 517 -8.42 36.39 -4.50
C LEU A 517 -9.29 35.14 -4.51
N ARG A 518 -10.56 35.27 -4.08
CA ARG A 518 -11.58 34.22 -4.07
C ARG A 518 -11.91 33.71 -5.48
N ARG A 519 -12.05 34.62 -6.46
CA ARG A 519 -12.20 34.27 -7.89
C ARG A 519 -11.03 33.43 -8.38
N CYS A 520 -9.80 33.78 -8.03
CA CYS A 520 -8.63 32.97 -8.41
C CYS A 520 -8.59 31.63 -7.65
N ALA A 521 -8.78 31.60 -6.33
CA ALA A 521 -8.70 30.39 -5.52
C ALA A 521 -9.77 29.35 -5.90
N LEU A 522 -11.04 29.77 -5.99
CA LEU A 522 -12.18 28.88 -6.25
C LEU A 522 -12.48 28.66 -7.75
N GLY A 523 -11.93 29.47 -8.66
CA GLY A 523 -12.32 29.44 -10.08
C GLY A 523 -12.09 28.11 -10.83
N LYS A 524 -11.16 27.25 -10.37
CA LYS A 524 -10.97 25.89 -10.92
C LYS A 524 -11.76 24.80 -10.18
N LEU A 525 -12.47 25.13 -9.11
CA LEU A 525 -13.20 24.14 -8.30
C LEU A 525 -14.47 23.60 -8.99
N PRO A 526 -15.29 24.37 -9.73
CA PRO A 526 -16.47 23.84 -10.41
C PRO A 526 -16.15 22.70 -11.39
N SER A 527 -15.09 22.83 -12.20
CA SER A 527 -14.69 21.79 -13.16
C SER A 527 -14.07 20.56 -12.47
N ARG A 528 -13.37 20.74 -11.34
CA ARG A 528 -12.91 19.61 -10.50
C ARG A 528 -14.04 18.83 -9.81
N LEU A 529 -15.19 19.46 -9.59
CA LEU A 529 -16.34 18.84 -8.93
C LEU A 529 -17.28 18.09 -9.88
N GLY A 530 -17.07 18.22 -11.20
CA GLY A 530 -17.80 17.46 -12.23
C GLY A 530 -19.31 17.72 -12.24
N GLY A 531 -20.04 16.73 -12.77
CA GLY A 531 -21.50 16.71 -12.85
C GLY A 531 -22.19 16.32 -11.53
N PRO A 532 -23.46 15.87 -11.60
CA PRO A 532 -24.15 15.32 -10.43
C PRO A 532 -23.50 13.99 -9.98
N GLU A 533 -23.32 13.84 -8.67
CA GLU A 533 -22.81 12.61 -8.05
C GLU A 533 -23.87 11.52 -7.99
N ARG A 534 -23.45 10.26 -8.16
CA ARG A 534 -24.25 9.10 -7.78
C ARG A 534 -24.33 9.01 -6.26
N TRP A 535 -25.37 8.39 -5.71
CA TRP A 535 -25.60 8.37 -4.25
C TRP A 535 -24.42 7.78 -3.45
N TYR A 536 -23.72 6.79 -4.00
CA TYR A 536 -22.53 6.17 -3.40
C TYR A 536 -21.23 6.98 -3.56
N GLU A 537 -21.23 7.98 -4.45
CA GLU A 537 -20.14 8.96 -4.62
C GLU A 537 -20.28 10.15 -3.65
N TRP A 538 -21.32 10.17 -2.81
CA TRP A 538 -21.53 11.28 -1.86
C TRP A 538 -20.32 11.45 -0.93
N ASN A 539 -19.84 12.69 -0.84
CA ASN A 539 -18.71 13.09 0.00
C ASN A 539 -19.00 14.45 0.67
N LEU A 540 -18.84 14.54 2.00
CA LEU A 540 -19.16 15.75 2.76
C LEU A 540 -18.32 16.97 2.37
N GLY A 541 -17.04 16.78 2.01
CA GLY A 541 -16.17 17.85 1.51
C GLY A 541 -16.70 18.44 0.20
N ARG A 542 -17.01 17.58 -0.78
CA ARG A 542 -17.62 18.01 -2.05
C ARG A 542 -19.02 18.59 -1.88
N HIS A 543 -19.82 18.05 -0.97
CA HIS A 543 -21.15 18.59 -0.65
C HIS A 543 -21.06 20.02 -0.09
N ARG A 544 -20.17 20.27 0.88
CA ARG A 544 -19.91 21.62 1.43
C ARG A 544 -19.38 22.56 0.37
N ALA A 545 -18.45 22.12 -0.47
CA ALA A 545 -17.96 22.92 -1.60
C ALA A 545 -19.06 23.30 -2.59
N ARG A 546 -20.01 22.39 -2.90
CA ARG A 546 -21.18 22.72 -3.74
C ARG A 546 -22.23 23.59 -3.04
N ALA A 547 -22.22 23.72 -1.71
CA ALA A 547 -23.01 24.75 -1.02
C ALA A 547 -22.39 26.14 -1.23
N VAL A 548 -21.11 26.30 -0.86
CA VAL A 548 -20.31 27.53 -1.05
C VAL A 548 -20.37 28.03 -2.50
N LEU A 549 -20.20 27.13 -3.48
CA LEU A 549 -20.25 27.51 -4.91
C LEU A 549 -21.65 27.85 -5.44
N ARG A 550 -22.74 27.54 -4.73
CA ARG A 550 -24.09 27.98 -5.10
C ARG A 550 -24.31 29.43 -4.67
N GLU A 551 -23.91 29.76 -3.45
CA GLU A 551 -23.96 31.10 -2.86
C GLU A 551 -23.06 32.10 -3.60
N ILE A 552 -21.80 31.73 -3.83
CA ILE A 552 -20.77 32.65 -4.35
C ILE A 552 -20.79 32.75 -5.89
N ARG A 553 -21.56 31.89 -6.56
CA ARG A 553 -21.65 31.75 -8.04
C ARG A 553 -21.79 33.08 -8.81
N PRO A 554 -22.62 34.05 -8.38
CA PRO A 554 -22.74 35.32 -9.10
C PRO A 554 -21.40 36.08 -9.17
N THR A 555 -20.64 36.10 -8.07
CA THR A 555 -19.37 36.84 -7.98
C THR A 555 -18.21 36.17 -8.75
N LEU A 556 -18.37 34.90 -9.14
CA LEU A 556 -17.40 34.15 -9.94
C LEU A 556 -17.50 34.43 -11.45
N ARG A 557 -18.55 35.10 -11.92
CA ARG A 557 -18.67 35.52 -13.33
C ARG A 557 -17.99 36.87 -13.54
N GLY A 558 -16.87 36.86 -14.25
CA GLY A 558 -16.12 38.04 -14.69
C GLY A 558 -15.03 37.62 -15.68
N GLU A 559 -14.74 38.47 -16.66
CA GLU A 559 -13.91 38.08 -17.82
C GLU A 559 -12.40 38.10 -17.54
N SER A 560 -11.95 38.88 -16.56
CA SER A 560 -10.54 38.94 -16.19
C SER A 560 -10.12 37.74 -15.32
N ASN A 561 -9.09 37.02 -15.76
CA ASN A 561 -8.46 35.93 -14.98
C ASN A 561 -7.58 36.53 -13.86
N PRO A 562 -8.03 36.59 -12.60
CA PRO A 562 -7.40 37.44 -11.59
C PRO A 562 -6.09 36.84 -11.04
N CYS A 563 -5.79 35.58 -11.37
CA CYS A 563 -4.55 34.91 -10.96
C CYS A 563 -3.27 35.54 -11.55
N ARG A 564 -3.37 36.48 -12.52
CA ARG A 564 -2.22 37.29 -13.00
C ARG A 564 -1.94 38.52 -12.13
N MET A 565 -2.92 39.02 -11.37
CA MET A 565 -2.77 40.21 -10.51
C MET A 565 -2.33 39.85 -9.07
N ALA A 566 -2.37 38.57 -8.71
CA ALA A 566 -2.01 38.12 -7.37
C ALA A 566 -0.49 38.11 -7.17
N PRO A 567 0.03 38.57 -6.01
CA PRO A 567 1.46 38.48 -5.71
C PRO A 567 1.87 37.02 -5.53
N ALA A 568 2.51 36.45 -6.56
CA ALA A 568 3.10 35.12 -6.46
C ALA A 568 4.25 35.12 -5.44
N TYR A 569 4.32 34.09 -4.59
CA TYR A 569 5.40 33.92 -3.61
C TYR A 569 6.65 33.30 -4.28
N ASP A 570 7.06 33.89 -5.40
CA ASP A 570 7.99 33.26 -6.34
C ASP A 570 9.44 33.68 -6.07
N HIS A 571 10.08 32.92 -5.18
CA HIS A 571 11.51 32.98 -4.83
C HIS A 571 12.02 34.30 -4.20
N PRO A 572 13.23 34.31 -3.59
CA PRO A 572 13.91 35.54 -3.23
C PRO A 572 14.44 36.25 -4.49
N VAL A 573 13.54 36.84 -5.27
CA VAL A 573 13.92 37.88 -6.24
C VAL A 573 14.65 38.96 -5.46
N ARG A 574 15.95 39.14 -5.75
CA ARG A 574 16.77 40.18 -5.13
C ARG A 574 16.21 41.56 -5.52
N ARG A 575 15.33 42.13 -4.70
CA ARG A 575 15.11 43.58 -4.71
C ARG A 575 16.44 44.23 -4.31
N PRO A 576 17.11 45.00 -5.17
CA PRO A 576 18.28 45.77 -4.74
C PRO A 576 17.81 46.78 -3.69
N ILE A 577 18.42 46.73 -2.50
CA ILE A 577 18.21 47.73 -1.45
C ILE A 577 18.95 48.99 -1.90
N GLY A 578 18.27 49.88 -2.63
CA GLY A 578 18.94 50.96 -3.35
C GLY A 578 18.01 51.96 -4.05
N ALA A 579 16.87 52.29 -3.44
CA ALA A 579 15.96 53.33 -3.94
C ALA A 579 15.20 54.01 -2.78
N ALA A 580 15.94 54.56 -1.81
CA ALA A 580 15.35 55.45 -0.82
C ALA A 580 15.03 56.80 -1.50
N ALA A 581 13.75 57.20 -1.48
CA ALA A 581 13.32 58.44 -2.10
C ALA A 581 13.78 59.65 -1.28
N VAL A 582 14.92 60.25 -1.65
CA VAL A 582 15.40 61.52 -1.09
C VAL A 582 14.72 62.67 -1.82
N THR A 583 13.49 63.00 -1.41
CA THR A 583 12.84 64.26 -1.77
C THR A 583 13.41 65.38 -0.90
N GLY A 584 14.48 66.02 -1.36
CA GLY A 584 14.97 67.28 -0.77
C GLY A 584 14.03 68.45 -1.07
N PRO A 585 13.97 69.47 -0.19
CA PRO A 585 13.15 70.66 -0.42
C PRO A 585 13.72 71.55 -1.54
N ALA A 586 12.86 72.35 -2.17
CA ALA A 586 13.25 73.24 -3.27
C ALA A 586 14.14 74.40 -2.80
N ALA A 587 15.11 74.78 -3.63
CA ALA A 587 15.91 76.00 -3.46
C ALA A 587 15.29 77.18 -4.25
N PRO A 588 15.37 78.42 -3.75
CA PRO A 588 14.95 79.62 -4.47
C PRO A 588 15.93 79.98 -5.61
N PRO A 589 15.52 80.80 -6.60
CA PRO A 589 16.39 81.21 -7.70
C PRO A 589 17.51 82.15 -7.23
N ALA A 590 18.69 82.00 -7.81
CA ALA A 590 19.81 82.91 -7.61
C ALA A 590 19.68 84.14 -8.54
N ASP A 591 19.83 85.34 -7.97
CA ASP A 591 19.85 86.61 -8.71
C ASP A 591 21.25 86.92 -9.29
N ARG A 592 21.33 87.89 -10.19
CA ARG A 592 22.56 88.35 -10.83
C ARG A 592 23.27 89.43 -9.99
N GLY A 593 24.60 89.37 -9.88
CA GLY A 593 25.35 90.59 -9.58
C GLY A 593 26.79 90.45 -9.11
N ARG A 594 27.72 90.72 -10.03
CA ARG A 594 29.14 91.11 -9.82
C ARG A 594 30.01 90.16 -8.99
#